data_AF-A0A536LPR7-F1
#
_entry.id   AF-A0A536LPR7-F1
#
_cell.length_a   1.000
_cell.length_b   1.000
_cell.length_c   1.000
_cell.angle_alpha   90.00
_cell.angle_beta   90.00
_cell.angle_gamma   90.00
#
_symmetry.space_group_name_H-M   'P 1'
#
loop_
_entity.id
_entity.type
_entity.pdbx_description
1 polymer ?
#
loop_
_entity_poly.entity_id
_entity_poly.type
_entity_poly.pdbx_seq_one_letter_code
_entity_poly.pdbx_strand_id
1 'polypeptide(L)'
;MEDSMRPPGMRDMLPADMERFRLIESAFRNACLGWGYGEVRTPTIERLHLFTAAGMLSPQMLDRVYSFLDWDGWSGERVVLRPDSTIPVARLYVEKLKDVRVAKLFYVQSVLRFSQGDDSREDWQCGAELIGDTYPLGDLELILIACEVLQRLGFAPEIKLSDPGILRAVLWKAGYEQVAQLSLYDRLLDGDSNALSEVQQRLPQGAVAGLDMLSMEGEGSAFLKNLRSVLEPGIPEVGAPTDVLATIADVLTGIGHSPRIAPALVRNFEYYTGPVFHLFVGGTKIVGGGRYDAL
;
A
#
# COMPACT_ATOMS: atom_id res chain seq x y z
N MET A 1 -38.32 -14.03 -0.43
CA MET A 1 -37.23 -13.10 -0.77
C MET A 1 -36.91 -13.39 -2.21
N GLU A 2 -37.24 -12.47 -3.12
CA GLU A 2 -36.89 -12.64 -4.52
C GLU A 2 -35.37 -12.75 -4.64
N ASP A 3 -34.93 -13.82 -5.30
CA ASP A 3 -33.53 -14.04 -5.61
C ASP A 3 -33.06 -12.85 -6.45
N SER A 4 -32.11 -12.09 -5.94
CA SER A 4 -31.53 -10.96 -6.69
C SER A 4 -30.93 -11.51 -7.98
N MET A 5 -31.39 -11.03 -9.14
CA MET A 5 -30.85 -11.42 -10.46
C MET A 5 -29.39 -11.01 -10.67
N ARG A 6 -28.84 -10.18 -9.77
CA ARG A 6 -27.45 -9.73 -9.82
C ARG A 6 -26.53 -10.77 -9.20
N PRO A 7 -25.32 -10.99 -9.78
CA PRO A 7 -24.31 -11.81 -9.13
C PRO A 7 -23.99 -11.32 -7.71
N PRO A 8 -23.75 -12.23 -6.74
CA PRO A 8 -23.33 -11.84 -5.40
C PRO A 8 -22.10 -10.95 -5.41
N GLY A 9 -22.09 -9.94 -4.53
CA GLY A 9 -21.02 -8.96 -4.41
C GLY A 9 -20.99 -7.84 -5.46
N MET A 10 -21.93 -7.84 -6.42
CA MET A 10 -22.12 -6.73 -7.38
C MET A 10 -23.20 -5.77 -6.89
N ARG A 11 -23.04 -4.47 -7.17
CA ARG A 11 -23.99 -3.43 -6.72
C ARG A 11 -24.31 -2.42 -7.82
N ASP A 12 -25.60 -2.07 -7.91
CA ASP A 12 -26.04 -0.89 -8.67
C ASP A 12 -25.84 0.37 -7.84
N MET A 13 -25.52 1.47 -8.52
CA MET A 13 -25.46 2.80 -7.93
C MET A 13 -26.67 3.61 -8.39
N LEU A 14 -27.49 4.08 -7.45
CA LEU A 14 -28.65 4.90 -7.75
C LEU A 14 -28.21 6.35 -8.05
N PRO A 15 -29.09 7.21 -8.62
CA PRO A 15 -28.73 8.59 -8.92
C PRO A 15 -28.10 9.36 -7.74
N ALA A 16 -28.64 9.22 -6.53
CA ALA A 16 -28.09 9.84 -5.33
C ALA A 16 -26.72 9.28 -4.93
N ASP A 17 -26.45 8.00 -5.21
CA ASP A 17 -25.13 7.40 -4.97
C ASP A 17 -24.12 7.93 -5.99
N MET A 18 -24.55 8.09 -7.24
CA MET A 18 -23.72 8.66 -8.31
C MET A 18 -23.35 10.12 -8.05
N GLU A 19 -24.24 10.93 -7.46
CA GLU A 19 -23.91 12.30 -7.04
C GLU A 19 -22.76 12.32 -6.04
N ARG A 20 -22.83 11.46 -5.01
CA ARG A 20 -21.77 11.32 -3.99
C ARG A 20 -20.49 10.74 -4.59
N PHE A 21 -20.61 9.77 -5.49
CA PHE A 21 -19.49 9.16 -6.18
C PHE A 21 -18.72 10.19 -7.02
N ARG A 22 -19.44 11.03 -7.78
CA ARG A 22 -18.83 12.09 -8.60
C ARG A 22 -18.20 13.19 -7.76
N LEU A 23 -18.73 13.48 -6.57
CA LEU A 23 -18.08 14.38 -5.63
C LEU A 23 -16.70 13.86 -5.21
N ILE A 24 -16.61 12.59 -4.83
CA ILE A 24 -15.35 11.94 -4.42
C ILE A 24 -14.36 11.91 -5.59
N GLU A 25 -14.81 11.44 -6.76
CA GLU A 25 -13.98 11.39 -7.97
C GLU A 25 -13.47 12.78 -8.35
N SER A 26 -14.31 13.81 -8.30
CA SER A 26 -13.91 15.17 -8.66
C SER A 26 -12.89 15.74 -7.67
N ALA A 27 -13.05 15.49 -6.36
CA ALA A 27 -12.09 15.92 -5.35
C ALA A 27 -10.71 15.27 -5.60
N PHE A 28 -10.69 13.97 -5.90
CA PHE A 28 -9.47 13.24 -6.24
C PHE A 28 -8.80 13.77 -7.51
N ARG A 29 -9.55 13.82 -8.62
CA ARG A 29 -9.05 14.29 -9.92
C ARG A 29 -8.47 15.69 -9.82
N ASN A 30 -9.18 16.61 -9.17
CA ASN A 30 -8.76 18.00 -9.04
C ASN A 30 -7.48 18.14 -8.20
N ALA A 31 -7.32 17.34 -7.14
CA ALA A 31 -6.08 17.32 -6.37
C ALA A 31 -4.93 16.80 -7.26
N CYS A 32 -5.05 15.62 -7.87
CA CYS A 32 -4.00 15.05 -8.72
C CYS A 32 -3.58 16.00 -9.86
N LEU A 33 -4.54 16.61 -10.56
CA LEU A 33 -4.26 17.60 -11.61
C LEU A 33 -3.54 18.84 -11.06
N GLY A 34 -3.90 19.31 -9.86
CA GLY A 34 -3.23 20.43 -9.19
C GLY A 34 -1.76 20.16 -8.86
N TRP A 35 -1.40 18.89 -8.60
CA TRP A 35 -0.03 18.44 -8.35
C TRP A 35 0.72 18.03 -9.63
N GLY A 36 0.09 18.19 -10.80
CA GLY A 36 0.70 17.90 -12.10
C GLY A 36 0.67 16.43 -12.50
N TYR A 37 -0.19 15.62 -11.90
CA TYR A 37 -0.40 14.23 -12.32
C TYR A 37 -1.33 14.18 -13.53
N GLY A 38 -0.95 13.38 -14.54
CA GLY A 38 -1.76 13.12 -15.72
C GLY A 38 -2.67 11.91 -15.55
N GLU A 39 -3.92 12.02 -15.99
CA GLU A 39 -4.86 10.90 -15.95
C GLU A 39 -4.47 9.84 -16.99
N VAL A 40 -4.46 8.58 -16.58
CA VAL A 40 -4.33 7.42 -17.45
C VAL A 40 -5.48 6.44 -17.21
N ARG A 41 -5.73 5.60 -18.21
CA ARG A 41 -6.71 4.52 -18.12
C ARG A 41 -6.14 3.27 -18.74
N THR A 42 -6.20 2.16 -18.02
CA THR A 42 -5.76 0.86 -18.52
C THR A 42 -6.96 -0.03 -18.88
N PRO A 43 -6.79 -1.02 -19.77
CA PRO A 43 -7.83 -1.99 -20.10
C PRO A 43 -8.41 -2.69 -18.87
N THR A 44 -9.73 -2.97 -18.91
CA THR A 44 -10.39 -3.77 -17.88
C THR A 44 -9.97 -5.25 -17.94
N ILE A 45 -9.67 -5.73 -19.15
CA ILE A 45 -9.17 -7.08 -19.40
C ILE A 45 -7.67 -6.99 -19.67
N GLU A 46 -6.89 -7.71 -18.89
CA GLU A 46 -5.43 -7.77 -18.97
C GLU A 46 -5.00 -9.23 -19.09
N ARG A 47 -3.80 -9.47 -19.63
CA ARG A 47 -3.29 -10.85 -19.72
C ARG A 47 -2.98 -11.37 -18.32
N LEU A 48 -3.34 -12.62 -18.02
CA LEU A 48 -3.07 -13.21 -16.70
C LEU A 48 -1.58 -13.17 -16.34
N HIS A 49 -0.73 -13.37 -17.34
CA HIS A 49 0.73 -13.42 -17.15
C HIS A 49 1.30 -12.15 -16.52
N LEU A 50 0.62 -11.00 -16.72
CA LEU A 50 1.02 -9.72 -16.14
C LEU A 50 1.02 -9.77 -14.61
N PHE A 51 0.10 -10.51 -14.01
CA PHE A 51 -0.08 -10.59 -12.57
C PHE A 51 0.60 -11.82 -11.94
N THR A 52 0.88 -12.85 -12.73
CA THR A 52 1.59 -14.05 -12.27
C THR A 52 3.11 -13.97 -12.44
N ALA A 53 3.61 -12.92 -13.08
CA ALA A 53 5.05 -12.65 -13.08
C ALA A 53 5.54 -12.46 -11.64
N ALA A 54 6.75 -12.97 -11.36
CA ALA A 54 7.27 -13.03 -10.00
C ALA A 54 7.27 -11.63 -9.33
N GLY A 55 6.70 -11.53 -8.13
CA GLY A 55 6.68 -10.29 -7.34
C GLY A 55 5.50 -9.35 -7.60
N MET A 56 4.61 -9.64 -8.56
CA MET A 56 3.50 -8.75 -8.93
C MET A 56 2.29 -8.88 -7.98
N LEU A 57 1.60 -10.03 -7.97
CA LEU A 57 0.55 -10.32 -6.99
C LEU A 57 0.98 -11.43 -6.04
N SER A 58 0.56 -11.31 -4.78
CA SER A 58 0.72 -12.40 -3.81
C SER A 58 -0.15 -13.61 -4.21
N PRO A 59 0.25 -14.85 -3.85
CA PRO A 59 -0.55 -16.04 -4.14
C PRO A 59 -2.01 -15.93 -3.67
N GLN A 60 -2.25 -15.34 -2.50
CA GLN A 60 -3.60 -15.15 -1.96
C GLN A 60 -4.44 -14.16 -2.79
N MET A 61 -3.80 -13.17 -3.42
CA MET A 61 -4.47 -12.24 -4.33
C MET A 61 -4.75 -12.90 -5.68
N LEU A 62 -3.87 -13.77 -6.16
CA LEU A 62 -4.07 -14.54 -7.39
C LEU A 62 -5.26 -15.49 -7.30
N ASP A 63 -5.49 -16.11 -6.14
CA ASP A 63 -6.66 -16.98 -5.90
C ASP A 63 -8.01 -16.23 -5.99
N ARG A 64 -7.96 -14.90 -5.99
CA ARG A 64 -9.13 -14.02 -6.05
C ARG A 64 -9.33 -13.36 -7.42
N VAL A 65 -8.61 -13.74 -8.47
CA VAL A 65 -8.80 -13.11 -9.79
C VAL A 65 -9.90 -13.78 -10.61
N TYR A 66 -10.68 -12.98 -11.33
CA TYR A 66 -11.56 -13.49 -12.38
C TYR A 66 -10.73 -13.77 -13.62
N SER A 67 -10.42 -15.05 -13.90
CA SER A 67 -9.71 -15.46 -15.11
C SER A 67 -10.59 -16.24 -16.09
N PHE A 68 -10.40 -16.00 -17.38
CA PHE A 68 -11.11 -16.68 -18.46
C PHE A 68 -10.24 -16.76 -19.72
N LEU A 69 -10.66 -17.55 -20.69
CA LEU A 69 -10.02 -17.63 -22.00
C LEU A 69 -10.59 -16.52 -22.88
N ASP A 70 -9.72 -15.66 -23.40
CA ASP A 70 -10.08 -14.64 -24.39
C ASP A 70 -10.40 -15.34 -25.71
N TRP A 71 -11.67 -15.34 -26.10
CA TRP A 71 -12.16 -16.13 -27.21
C TRP A 71 -11.66 -15.57 -28.55
N ASP A 72 -10.72 -16.28 -29.16
CA ASP A 72 -10.17 -15.99 -30.50
C ASP A 72 -10.63 -17.01 -31.56
N GLY A 73 -11.50 -17.95 -31.19
CA GLY A 73 -11.99 -19.04 -32.05
C GLY A 73 -11.28 -20.39 -31.88
N TRP A 74 -10.21 -20.48 -31.07
CA TRP A 74 -9.49 -21.73 -30.79
C TRP A 74 -9.25 -21.93 -29.29
N SER A 75 -8.01 -21.80 -28.82
CA SER A 75 -7.62 -22.02 -27.43
C SER A 75 -7.77 -20.79 -26.55
N GLY A 76 -7.77 -19.58 -27.14
CA GLY A 76 -7.76 -18.30 -26.42
C GLY A 76 -6.53 -18.08 -25.53
N GLU A 77 -6.09 -16.84 -25.39
CA GLU A 77 -5.11 -16.49 -24.35
C GLU A 77 -5.82 -16.37 -22.99
N ARG A 78 -5.18 -16.78 -21.89
CA ARG A 78 -5.77 -16.59 -20.57
C ARG A 78 -5.64 -15.13 -20.12
N VAL A 79 -6.78 -14.51 -19.88
CA VAL A 79 -6.91 -13.13 -19.45
C VAL A 79 -7.60 -13.05 -18.09
N VAL A 80 -7.54 -11.86 -17.48
CA VAL A 80 -8.19 -11.54 -16.22
C VAL A 80 -8.97 -10.25 -16.31
N LEU A 81 -10.06 -10.14 -15.55
CA LEU A 81 -10.54 -8.81 -15.14
C LEU A 81 -9.52 -8.24 -14.16
N ARG A 82 -9.09 -7.00 -14.42
CA ARG A 82 -8.05 -6.33 -13.65
C ARG A 82 -8.33 -6.37 -12.13
N PRO A 83 -7.50 -7.08 -11.34
CA PRO A 83 -7.67 -7.18 -9.88
C PRO A 83 -6.96 -6.06 -9.13
N ASP A 84 -6.07 -5.33 -9.80
CA ASP A 84 -5.23 -4.25 -9.26
C ASP A 84 -4.95 -3.21 -10.36
N SER A 85 -4.88 -1.93 -9.98
CA SER A 85 -4.66 -0.84 -10.93
C SER A 85 -3.19 -0.43 -11.11
N THR A 86 -2.35 -0.66 -10.10
CA THR A 86 -0.94 -0.27 -10.09
C THR A 86 -0.14 -1.07 -11.12
N ILE A 87 -0.32 -2.40 -11.17
CA ILE A 87 0.42 -3.28 -12.11
C ILE A 87 0.18 -2.90 -13.59
N PRO A 88 -1.07 -2.70 -14.07
CA PRO A 88 -1.31 -2.21 -15.42
C PRO A 88 -0.76 -0.81 -15.71
N VAL A 89 -0.70 0.07 -14.71
CA VAL A 89 -0.11 1.41 -14.87
C VAL A 89 1.42 1.32 -14.99
N ALA A 90 2.06 0.45 -14.22
CA ALA A 90 3.48 0.14 -14.39
C ALA A 90 3.77 -0.42 -15.79
N ARG A 91 2.95 -1.37 -16.27
CA ARG A 91 3.02 -1.87 -17.66
C ARG A 91 2.88 -0.74 -18.68
N LEU A 92 1.89 0.13 -18.52
CA LEU A 92 1.68 1.28 -19.40
C LEU A 92 2.92 2.18 -19.44
N TYR A 93 3.51 2.48 -18.28
CA TYR A 93 4.70 3.31 -18.17
C TYR A 93 5.88 2.68 -18.95
N VAL A 94 6.16 1.40 -18.71
CA VAL A 94 7.24 0.66 -19.39
C VAL A 94 7.03 0.62 -20.91
N GLU A 95 5.81 0.36 -21.37
CA GLU A 95 5.51 0.18 -22.79
C GLU A 95 5.41 1.51 -23.58
N LYS A 96 4.86 2.56 -22.96
CA LYS A 96 4.42 3.78 -23.65
C LYS A 96 5.14 5.04 -23.21
N LEU A 97 5.75 5.05 -22.03
CA LEU A 97 6.37 6.23 -21.42
C LEU A 97 7.85 6.03 -21.09
N LYS A 98 8.52 5.06 -21.73
CA LYS A 98 9.94 4.72 -21.48
C LYS A 98 10.93 5.89 -21.55
N ASP A 99 10.62 6.95 -22.29
CA ASP A 99 11.47 8.14 -22.44
C ASP A 99 11.21 9.19 -21.33
N VAL A 100 10.16 9.00 -20.53
CA VAL A 100 9.81 9.85 -19.39
C VAL A 100 10.53 9.34 -18.14
N ARG A 101 11.51 10.10 -17.63
CA ARG A 101 12.27 9.70 -16.43
C ARG A 101 11.47 9.68 -15.13
N VAL A 102 10.54 10.63 -14.99
CA VAL A 102 9.67 10.76 -13.83
C VAL A 102 8.24 10.94 -14.35
N ALA A 103 7.39 9.96 -14.10
CA ALA A 103 6.00 9.99 -14.51
C ALA A 103 5.09 10.19 -13.29
N LYS A 104 4.24 11.21 -13.38
CA LYS A 104 3.18 11.51 -12.41
C LYS A 104 1.86 11.09 -13.04
N LEU A 105 1.34 9.92 -12.68
CA LEU A 105 0.17 9.32 -13.31
C LEU A 105 -0.93 9.11 -12.26
N PHE A 106 -2.19 9.31 -12.61
CA PHE A 106 -3.30 8.92 -11.76
C PHE A 106 -4.38 8.19 -12.57
N TYR A 107 -5.24 7.43 -11.88
CA TYR A 107 -6.35 6.73 -12.49
C TYR A 107 -7.59 6.78 -11.61
N VAL A 108 -8.76 6.67 -12.26
CA VAL A 108 -10.05 6.42 -11.62
C VAL A 108 -10.71 5.27 -12.35
N GLN A 109 -10.73 4.08 -11.75
CA GLN A 109 -11.20 2.87 -12.42
C GLN A 109 -11.61 1.78 -11.43
N SER A 110 -12.50 0.87 -11.84
CA SER A 110 -12.86 -0.28 -11.01
C SER A 110 -11.84 -1.41 -11.13
N VAL A 111 -11.77 -2.22 -10.08
CA VAL A 111 -11.02 -3.47 -10.02
C VAL A 111 -11.98 -4.58 -9.57
N LEU A 112 -11.77 -5.79 -10.10
CA LEU A 112 -12.65 -6.92 -9.82
C LEU A 112 -11.88 -8.05 -9.17
N ARG A 113 -12.40 -8.51 -8.02
CA ARG A 113 -11.82 -9.60 -7.23
C ARG A 113 -12.94 -10.51 -6.76
N PHE A 114 -12.71 -11.81 -6.88
CA PHE A 114 -13.58 -12.81 -6.31
C PHE A 114 -13.50 -12.78 -4.79
N SER A 115 -14.66 -12.80 -4.14
CA SER A 115 -14.80 -13.05 -2.70
C SER A 115 -15.98 -13.99 -2.45
N GLN A 116 -15.94 -14.73 -1.34
CA GLN A 116 -17.06 -15.59 -0.93
C GLN A 116 -18.14 -14.76 -0.21
N GLY A 117 -19.40 -15.18 -0.29
CA GLY A 117 -20.51 -14.50 0.36
C GLY A 117 -20.89 -13.16 -0.30
N ASP A 118 -21.30 -12.20 0.54
CA ASP A 118 -21.85 -10.90 0.14
C ASP A 118 -20.79 -9.76 0.10
N ASP A 119 -19.51 -10.11 0.24
CA ASP A 119 -18.41 -9.15 0.08
C ASP A 119 -18.41 -8.53 -1.32
N SER A 120 -18.00 -7.26 -1.41
CA SER A 120 -17.83 -6.55 -2.67
C SER A 120 -16.88 -7.29 -3.60
N ARG A 121 -17.29 -7.48 -4.86
CA ARG A 121 -16.48 -8.10 -5.92
C ARG A 121 -16.06 -7.11 -7.01
N GLU A 122 -16.59 -5.89 -6.96
CA GLU A 122 -16.18 -4.75 -7.76
C GLU A 122 -15.93 -3.56 -6.84
N ASP A 123 -14.68 -3.10 -6.79
CA ASP A 123 -14.31 -1.91 -6.03
C ASP A 123 -13.87 -0.80 -6.98
N TRP A 124 -14.33 0.43 -6.75
CA TRP A 124 -13.89 1.60 -7.49
C TRP A 124 -12.71 2.24 -6.79
N GLN A 125 -11.59 2.31 -7.50
CA GLN A 125 -10.34 2.83 -6.97
C GLN A 125 -9.93 4.10 -7.70
N CYS A 126 -9.46 5.05 -6.90
CA CYS A 126 -8.71 6.21 -7.35
C CYS A 126 -7.28 6.04 -6.82
N GLY A 127 -6.26 6.17 -7.68
CA GLY A 127 -4.87 5.99 -7.29
C GLY A 127 -3.94 6.90 -8.07
N ALA A 128 -2.81 7.25 -7.47
CA ALA A 128 -1.78 8.10 -8.06
C ALA A 128 -0.43 7.42 -7.90
N GLU A 129 0.28 7.28 -9.01
CA GLU A 129 1.59 6.64 -9.10
C GLU A 129 2.65 7.68 -9.47
N LEU A 130 3.70 7.74 -8.68
CA LEU A 130 4.88 8.56 -8.93
C LEU A 130 6.05 7.63 -9.26
N ILE A 131 6.32 7.45 -10.54
CA ILE A 131 7.25 6.45 -11.06
C ILE A 131 8.54 7.13 -11.52
N GLY A 132 9.70 6.57 -11.17
CA GLY A 132 11.02 7.10 -11.53
C GLY A 132 11.87 7.43 -10.31
N ASP A 133 13.02 8.08 -10.52
CA ASP A 133 13.90 8.51 -9.43
C ASP A 133 13.31 9.73 -8.71
N THR A 134 12.63 9.46 -7.61
CA THR A 134 11.78 10.42 -6.87
C THR A 134 12.21 10.57 -5.41
N TYR A 135 13.34 9.96 -5.05
CA TYR A 135 13.93 10.07 -3.72
C TYR A 135 14.48 11.49 -3.48
N PRO A 136 14.36 12.07 -2.27
CA PRO A 136 13.74 11.52 -1.05
C PRO A 136 12.28 11.93 -0.82
N LEU A 137 11.69 12.77 -1.68
CA LEU A 137 10.42 13.47 -1.36
C LEU A 137 9.19 12.91 -2.06
N GLY A 138 9.32 11.93 -2.95
CA GLY A 138 8.19 11.35 -3.68
C GLY A 138 7.12 10.72 -2.78
N ASP A 139 7.54 10.03 -1.71
CA ASP A 139 6.59 9.43 -0.76
C ASP A 139 5.77 10.50 -0.03
N LEU A 140 6.43 11.59 0.37
CA LEU A 140 5.78 12.73 1.01
C LEU A 140 4.77 13.38 0.06
N GLU A 141 5.12 13.57 -1.21
CA GLU A 141 4.21 14.15 -2.21
C GLU A 141 2.89 13.38 -2.29
N LEU A 142 2.95 12.04 -2.39
CA LEU A 142 1.77 11.19 -2.44
C LEU A 142 0.94 11.23 -1.14
N ILE A 143 1.59 11.30 0.02
CA ILE A 143 0.91 11.46 1.32
C ILE A 143 0.16 12.80 1.37
N LEU A 144 0.78 13.88 0.87
CA LEU A 144 0.17 15.21 0.85
C LEU A 144 -1.01 15.29 -0.10
N ILE A 145 -0.93 14.66 -1.28
CA ILE A 145 -2.07 14.54 -2.20
C ILE A 145 -3.22 13.80 -1.51
N ALA A 146 -2.94 12.68 -0.84
CA ALA A 146 -3.96 11.93 -0.10
C ALA A 146 -4.61 12.77 1.02
N CYS A 147 -3.81 13.55 1.75
CA CYS A 147 -4.32 14.48 2.76
C CYS A 147 -5.21 15.57 2.13
N GLU A 148 -4.77 16.16 1.03
CA GLU A 148 -5.53 17.21 0.32
C GLU A 148 -6.88 16.68 -0.19
N VAL A 149 -6.91 15.48 -0.76
CA VAL A 149 -8.16 14.85 -1.22
C VAL A 149 -9.15 14.72 -0.07
N LEU A 150 -8.71 14.22 1.09
CA LEU A 150 -9.58 14.07 2.26
C LEU A 150 -10.01 15.42 2.84
N GLN A 151 -9.11 16.41 2.87
CA GLN A 151 -9.45 17.78 3.29
C GLN A 151 -10.49 18.44 2.38
N ARG A 152 -10.37 18.28 1.05
CA ARG A 152 -11.37 18.75 0.07
C ARG A 152 -12.74 18.12 0.28
N LEU A 153 -12.79 16.90 0.83
CA LEU A 153 -14.00 16.19 1.20
C LEU A 153 -14.48 16.51 2.63
N GLY A 154 -13.79 17.40 3.35
CA GLY A 154 -14.15 17.85 4.69
C GLY A 154 -13.66 16.96 5.83
N PHE A 155 -12.70 16.07 5.57
CA PHE A 155 -12.13 15.16 6.57
C PHE A 155 -10.71 15.56 6.99
N ALA A 156 -10.43 15.39 8.29
CA ALA A 156 -9.08 15.46 8.84
C ALA A 156 -8.60 14.02 9.13
N PRO A 157 -7.69 13.46 8.31
CA PRO A 157 -7.26 12.08 8.48
C PRO A 157 -6.24 11.91 9.61
N GLU A 158 -6.29 10.76 10.28
CA GLU A 158 -5.16 10.23 11.05
C GLU A 158 -4.17 9.58 10.07
N ILE A 159 -2.91 10.00 10.11
CA ILE A 159 -1.84 9.47 9.25
C ILE A 159 -1.05 8.44 10.06
N LYS A 160 -0.95 7.21 9.56
CA LYS A 160 -0.04 6.18 10.07
C LYS A 160 1.07 5.92 9.07
N LEU A 161 2.31 5.94 9.53
CA LEU A 161 3.51 5.67 8.74
C LEU A 161 4.22 4.41 9.25
N SER A 162 4.83 3.67 8.33
CA SER A 162 5.59 2.46 8.60
C SER A 162 6.67 2.28 7.55
N ASP A 163 7.71 1.50 7.86
CA ASP A 163 8.70 1.06 6.88
C ASP A 163 9.02 -0.41 7.20
N PRO A 164 8.56 -1.35 6.35
CA PRO A 164 8.83 -2.76 6.56
C PRO A 164 10.31 -3.12 6.61
N GLY A 165 11.19 -2.28 6.07
CA GLY A 165 12.64 -2.42 6.16
C GLY A 165 13.15 -2.48 7.59
N ILE A 166 12.49 -1.80 8.55
CA ILE A 166 12.85 -1.85 9.97
C ILE A 166 12.67 -3.28 10.52
N LEU A 167 11.46 -3.83 10.40
CA LEU A 167 11.17 -5.19 10.87
C LEU A 167 11.94 -6.24 10.08
N ARG A 168 12.12 -6.05 8.76
CA ARG A 168 12.92 -6.95 7.92
C ARG A 168 14.37 -7.03 8.40
N ALA A 169 14.99 -5.91 8.75
CA ALA A 169 16.34 -5.88 9.31
C ALA A 169 16.43 -6.63 10.64
N VAL A 170 15.44 -6.45 11.53
CA VAL A 170 15.37 -7.15 12.82
C VAL A 170 15.23 -8.67 12.62
N LEU A 171 14.30 -9.10 11.77
CA LEU A 171 14.04 -10.51 11.50
C LEU A 171 15.22 -11.20 10.79
N TRP A 172 15.88 -10.49 9.87
CA TRP A 172 17.10 -10.95 9.22
C TRP A 172 18.22 -11.16 10.23
N LYS A 173 18.44 -10.20 11.13
CA LYS A 173 19.44 -10.31 12.20
C LYS A 173 19.19 -11.49 13.14
N ALA A 174 17.92 -11.78 13.41
CA ALA A 174 17.49 -12.93 14.20
C ALA A 174 17.61 -14.28 13.45
N GLY A 175 18.09 -14.29 12.20
CA GLY A 175 18.38 -15.50 11.43
C GLY A 175 17.13 -16.19 10.86
N TYR A 176 16.04 -15.45 10.62
CA TYR A 176 14.85 -16.00 9.98
C TYR A 176 14.98 -15.99 8.46
N GLU A 177 14.71 -17.13 7.84
CA GLU A 177 14.51 -17.26 6.40
C GLU A 177 13.27 -16.50 5.93
N GLN A 178 13.25 -16.05 4.67
CA GLN A 178 12.21 -15.15 4.12
C GLN A 178 10.77 -15.61 4.41
N VAL A 179 10.47 -16.89 4.24
CA VAL A 179 9.11 -17.44 4.49
C VAL A 179 8.71 -17.31 5.97
N ALA A 180 9.65 -17.51 6.89
CA ALA A 180 9.39 -17.34 8.32
C ALA A 180 9.23 -15.86 8.69
N GLN A 181 9.91 -14.95 7.98
CA GLN A 181 9.73 -13.51 8.19
C GLN A 181 8.30 -13.07 7.86
N LEU A 182 7.71 -13.59 6.77
CA LEU A 182 6.32 -13.31 6.38
C LEU A 182 5.34 -13.72 7.48
N SER A 183 5.44 -14.97 7.93
CA SER A 183 4.56 -15.48 8.97
C SER A 183 4.69 -14.71 10.29
N LEU A 184 5.92 -14.32 10.68
CA LEU A 184 6.12 -13.53 11.89
C LEU A 184 5.61 -12.10 11.75
N TYR A 185 5.82 -11.45 10.60
CA TYR A 185 5.31 -10.11 10.36
C TYR A 185 3.78 -10.09 10.40
N ASP A 186 3.10 -11.07 9.79
CA ASP A 186 1.64 -11.18 9.85
C ASP A 186 1.14 -11.39 11.28
N ARG A 187 1.82 -12.22 12.09
CA ARG A 187 1.50 -12.38 13.51
C ARG A 187 1.68 -11.08 14.30
N LEU A 188 2.70 -10.28 13.99
CA LEU A 188 2.90 -8.97 14.60
C LEU A 188 1.78 -7.99 14.23
N LEU A 189 1.35 -7.97 12.96
CA LEU A 189 0.17 -7.20 12.54
C LEU A 189 -1.10 -7.62 13.28
N ASP A 190 -1.24 -8.90 13.57
CA ASP A 190 -2.38 -9.47 14.31
C ASP A 190 -2.28 -9.22 15.83
N GLY A 191 -1.22 -8.57 16.30
CA GLY A 191 -1.02 -8.24 17.71
C GLY A 191 -0.55 -9.43 18.56
N ASP A 192 0.03 -10.47 17.96
CA ASP A 192 0.57 -11.60 18.71
C ASP A 192 1.82 -11.19 19.51
N SER A 193 1.65 -11.03 20.82
CA SER A 193 2.73 -10.67 21.74
C SER A 193 3.86 -11.71 21.81
N ASN A 194 3.60 -12.97 21.41
CA ASN A 194 4.63 -14.02 21.41
C ASN A 194 5.58 -13.88 20.21
N ALA A 195 5.15 -13.26 19.11
CA ALA A 195 5.96 -13.15 17.90
C ALA A 195 7.26 -12.37 18.16
N LEU A 196 7.21 -11.27 18.93
CA LEU A 196 8.42 -10.54 19.34
C LEU A 196 9.29 -11.34 20.32
N SER A 197 8.66 -12.10 21.22
CA SER A 197 9.41 -12.93 22.19
C SER A 197 10.22 -14.02 21.50
N GLU A 198 9.71 -14.61 20.42
CA GLU A 198 10.45 -15.58 19.60
C GLU A 198 11.67 -14.93 18.92
N VAL A 199 11.50 -13.71 18.39
CA VAL A 199 12.58 -12.94 17.78
C VAL A 199 13.64 -12.56 18.82
N GLN A 200 13.20 -12.15 20.01
CA GLN A 200 14.07 -11.76 21.13
C GLN A 200 15.02 -12.88 21.54
N GLN A 201 14.57 -14.13 21.57
CA GLN A 201 15.39 -15.29 21.95
C GLN A 201 16.55 -15.58 20.99
N ARG A 202 16.46 -15.07 19.75
CA ARG A 202 17.48 -15.28 18.71
C ARG A 202 18.41 -14.09 18.52
N LEU A 203 18.07 -12.94 19.10
CA LEU A 203 18.89 -11.73 19.01
C LEU A 203 19.99 -11.72 20.09
N PRO A 204 21.16 -11.14 19.80
CA PRO A 204 22.19 -10.91 20.81
C PRO A 204 21.65 -9.95 21.88
N GLN A 205 22.09 -10.09 23.14
CA GLN A 205 21.58 -9.30 24.29
C GLN A 205 21.52 -7.78 24.04
N GLY A 206 22.48 -7.22 23.28
CA GLY A 206 22.51 -5.79 22.95
C GLY A 206 21.47 -5.33 21.92
N ALA A 207 20.85 -6.24 21.17
CA ALA A 207 19.82 -5.97 20.15
C ALA A 207 18.39 -6.24 20.66
N VAL A 208 18.25 -6.72 21.90
CA VAL A 208 16.96 -7.00 22.54
C VAL A 208 16.31 -5.72 23.07
N ALA A 209 17.12 -4.74 23.47
CA ALA A 209 16.63 -3.43 23.85
C ALA A 209 15.87 -2.83 22.65
N GLY A 210 14.67 -2.30 22.86
CA GLY A 210 13.87 -1.64 21.82
C GLY A 210 12.92 -2.54 21.04
N LEU A 211 12.93 -3.86 21.24
CA LEU A 211 11.91 -4.74 20.64
C LEU A 211 10.50 -4.40 21.11
N ASP A 212 10.33 -4.03 22.38
CA ASP A 212 9.03 -3.60 22.93
C ASP A 212 8.49 -2.34 22.22
N MET A 213 9.35 -1.52 21.61
CA MET A 213 8.88 -0.40 20.79
C MET A 213 8.27 -0.88 19.48
N LEU A 214 8.64 -2.06 18.97
CA LEU A 214 8.09 -2.62 17.74
C LEU A 214 6.67 -3.20 17.92
N SER A 215 6.18 -3.35 19.15
CA SER A 215 4.78 -3.72 19.45
C SER A 215 3.88 -2.52 19.77
N MET A 216 4.40 -1.30 19.71
CA MET A 216 3.66 -0.09 20.09
C MET A 216 3.66 0.93 18.95
N GLU A 217 2.56 1.67 18.84
CA GLU A 217 2.52 2.84 17.98
C GLU A 217 3.12 4.06 18.69
N GLY A 218 3.96 4.80 17.97
CA GLY A 218 4.57 6.03 18.43
C GLY A 218 4.03 7.28 17.76
N GLU A 219 4.54 8.43 18.16
CA GLU A 219 4.20 9.73 17.57
C GLU A 219 5.45 10.40 16.99
N GLY A 220 5.33 10.84 15.74
CA GLY A 220 6.32 11.68 15.06
C GLY A 220 7.73 11.09 14.95
N SER A 221 8.69 11.96 14.64
CA SER A 221 10.09 11.59 14.45
C SER A 221 10.81 11.25 15.76
N ALA A 222 10.34 11.74 16.90
CA ALA A 222 10.96 11.47 18.20
C ALA A 222 10.92 9.98 18.54
N PHE A 223 9.80 9.30 18.23
CA PHE A 223 9.70 7.86 18.38
C PHE A 223 10.73 7.11 17.52
N LEU A 224 10.90 7.52 16.24
CA LEU A 224 11.86 6.92 15.33
C LEU A 224 13.30 7.13 15.77
N LYS A 225 13.64 8.34 16.27
CA LYS A 225 14.96 8.67 16.82
C LYS A 225 15.29 7.78 18.03
N ASN A 226 14.32 7.57 18.92
CA ASN A 226 14.47 6.66 20.05
C ASN A 226 14.64 5.20 19.58
N LEU A 227 13.77 4.74 18.67
CA LEU A 227 13.83 3.38 18.12
C LEU A 227 15.20 3.08 17.51
N ARG A 228 15.70 4.02 16.69
CA ARG A 228 17.03 3.96 16.07
C ARG A 228 18.14 3.88 17.11
N SER A 229 18.12 4.78 18.11
CA SER A 229 19.19 4.83 19.13
C SER A 229 19.37 3.52 19.90
N VAL A 230 18.30 2.74 20.01
CA VAL A 230 18.30 1.47 20.73
C VAL A 230 18.64 0.30 19.80
N LEU A 231 18.11 0.25 18.57
CA LEU A 231 18.30 -0.88 17.65
C LEU A 231 19.59 -0.80 16.80
N GLU A 232 19.98 0.40 16.34
CA GLU A 232 21.09 0.60 15.39
C GLU A 232 22.44 0.05 15.89
N PRO A 233 22.81 0.15 17.20
CA PRO A 233 24.05 -0.45 17.69
C PRO A 233 24.17 -1.97 17.47
N GLY A 234 23.04 -2.69 17.48
CA GLY A 234 22.99 -4.13 17.23
C GLY A 234 22.60 -4.50 15.79
N ILE A 235 21.88 -3.61 15.11
CA ILE A 235 21.24 -3.82 13.81
C ILE A 235 21.39 -2.54 12.95
N PRO A 236 22.59 -2.25 12.40
CA PRO A 236 22.84 -1.01 11.66
C PRO A 236 21.87 -0.76 10.48
N GLU A 237 21.32 -1.84 9.91
CA GLU A 237 20.41 -1.81 8.77
C GLU A 237 19.08 -1.09 9.07
N VAL A 238 18.72 -0.85 10.34
CA VAL A 238 17.53 -0.06 10.71
C VAL A 238 17.71 1.45 10.49
N GLY A 239 18.95 1.93 10.35
CA GLY A 239 19.27 3.35 10.28
C GLY A 239 18.62 4.06 9.08
N ALA A 240 18.82 3.55 7.86
CA ALA A 240 18.29 4.20 6.66
C ALA A 240 16.73 4.25 6.62
N PRO A 241 15.99 3.16 6.89
CA PRO A 241 14.52 3.20 6.99
C PRO A 241 14.00 4.20 8.04
N THR A 242 14.63 4.23 9.22
CA THR A 242 14.21 5.14 10.30
C THR A 242 14.48 6.61 9.96
N ASP A 243 15.58 6.94 9.28
CA ASP A 243 15.91 8.30 8.85
C ASP A 243 14.96 8.84 7.78
N VAL A 244 14.58 7.99 6.80
CA VAL A 244 13.61 8.37 5.77
C VAL A 244 12.24 8.65 6.39
N LEU A 245 11.73 7.74 7.22
CA LEU A 245 10.46 7.97 7.92
C LEU A 245 10.51 9.19 8.84
N ALA A 246 11.62 9.42 9.54
CA ALA A 246 11.77 10.56 10.43
C ALA A 246 11.69 11.88 9.67
N THR A 247 12.29 11.92 8.47
CA THR A 247 12.21 13.08 7.57
C THR A 247 10.77 13.34 7.14
N ILE A 248 10.04 12.30 6.70
CA ILE A 248 8.63 12.43 6.32
C ILE A 248 7.80 12.92 7.51
N ALA A 249 7.99 12.32 8.69
CA ALA A 249 7.26 12.67 9.90
C ALA A 249 7.54 14.11 10.36
N ASP A 250 8.80 14.57 10.30
CA ASP A 250 9.19 15.94 10.64
C ASP A 250 8.53 16.95 9.68
N VAL A 251 8.50 16.67 8.37
CA VAL A 251 7.84 17.59 7.41
C VAL A 251 6.33 17.64 7.64
N LEU A 252 5.67 16.49 7.82
CA LEU A 252 4.24 16.43 8.11
C LEU A 252 3.89 17.19 9.41
N THR A 253 4.72 17.06 10.43
CA THR A 253 4.56 17.80 11.70
C THR A 253 4.71 19.30 11.48
N GLY A 254 5.73 19.72 10.70
CA GLY A 254 5.98 21.12 10.38
C GLY A 254 4.84 21.83 9.64
N ILE A 255 3.99 21.08 8.92
CA ILE A 255 2.82 21.62 8.22
C ILE A 255 1.49 21.37 8.95
N GLY A 256 1.54 20.89 10.21
CA GLY A 256 0.38 20.80 11.09
C GLY A 256 -0.34 19.45 11.11
N HIS A 257 0.27 18.37 10.59
CA HIS A 257 -0.23 17.00 10.78
C HIS A 257 0.46 16.31 11.96
N SER A 258 -0.20 15.32 12.57
CA SER A 258 0.37 14.52 13.66
C SER A 258 0.49 13.06 13.23
N PRO A 259 1.55 12.68 12.50
CA PRO A 259 1.72 11.32 12.01
C PRO A 259 2.04 10.36 13.17
N ARG A 260 1.35 9.22 13.18
CA ARG A 260 1.63 8.09 14.06
C ARG A 260 2.57 7.12 13.37
N ILE A 261 3.51 6.56 14.12
CA ILE A 261 4.44 5.55 13.61
C ILE A 261 3.95 4.18 14.05
N ALA A 262 3.67 3.31 13.08
CA ALA A 262 3.28 1.92 13.29
C ALA A 262 4.41 1.00 12.80
N PRO A 263 5.08 0.24 13.67
CA PRO A 263 6.16 -0.67 13.27
C PRO A 263 5.73 -1.71 12.24
N ALA A 264 4.49 -2.20 12.35
CA ALA A 264 3.83 -3.05 11.37
C ALA A 264 2.51 -2.41 10.93
N LEU A 265 2.30 -2.27 9.61
CA LEU A 265 1.12 -1.57 9.08
C LEU A 265 0.44 -2.27 7.89
N VAL A 266 1.19 -3.02 7.08
CA VAL A 266 0.69 -3.63 5.83
C VAL A 266 0.99 -5.11 5.75
N ARG A 267 0.00 -5.90 5.32
CA ARG A 267 0.22 -7.29 4.91
C ARG A 267 1.01 -7.35 3.61
N ASN A 268 1.61 -8.51 3.32
CA ASN A 268 2.46 -8.73 2.14
C ASN A 268 3.58 -7.69 2.06
N PHE A 269 4.24 -7.43 3.18
CA PHE A 269 5.23 -6.37 3.32
C PHE A 269 6.44 -6.49 2.37
N GLU A 270 6.63 -7.66 1.78
CA GLU A 270 7.60 -7.97 0.73
C GLU A 270 7.37 -7.21 -0.57
N TYR A 271 6.13 -6.79 -0.85
CA TYR A 271 5.79 -5.92 -1.97
C TYR A 271 6.40 -4.53 -1.81
N TYR A 272 6.61 -4.08 -0.56
CA TYR A 272 7.09 -2.74 -0.26
C TYR A 272 8.61 -2.71 -0.04
N THR A 273 9.27 -1.73 -0.64
CA THR A 273 10.74 -1.54 -0.57
C THR A 273 11.16 -0.38 0.34
N GLY A 274 10.22 0.37 0.91
CA GLY A 274 10.50 1.48 1.82
C GLY A 274 9.25 2.00 2.53
N PRO A 275 9.07 3.33 2.67
CA PRO A 275 7.96 3.91 3.41
C PRO A 275 6.58 3.46 2.92
N VAL A 276 5.68 3.25 3.88
CA VAL A 276 4.29 2.87 3.70
C VAL A 276 3.44 3.77 4.57
N PHE A 277 2.25 4.12 4.08
CA PHE A 277 1.33 4.98 4.80
C PHE A 277 -0.11 4.51 4.67
N HIS A 278 -0.89 4.75 5.72
CA HIS A 278 -2.34 4.59 5.73
C HIS A 278 -2.97 5.85 6.31
N LEU A 279 -4.07 6.33 5.70
CA LEU A 279 -4.87 7.42 6.24
C LEU A 279 -6.23 6.88 6.70
N PHE A 280 -6.61 7.25 7.92
CA PHE A 280 -7.84 6.82 8.57
C PHE A 280 -8.79 7.99 8.81
N VAL A 281 -10.09 7.74 8.65
CA VAL A 281 -11.16 8.68 9.01
C VAL A 281 -12.13 7.94 9.92
N GLY A 282 -12.31 8.43 11.15
CA GLY A 282 -13.19 7.78 12.12
C GLY A 282 -12.84 6.31 12.41
N GLY A 283 -11.55 5.97 12.40
CA GLY A 283 -11.06 4.59 12.57
C GLY A 283 -11.14 3.70 11.33
N THR A 284 -11.72 4.17 10.22
CA THR A 284 -11.78 3.42 8.96
C THR A 284 -10.61 3.79 8.07
N LYS A 285 -9.87 2.79 7.56
CA LYS A 285 -8.82 3.04 6.56
C LYS A 285 -9.43 3.47 5.24
N ILE A 286 -9.09 4.66 4.78
CA ILE A 286 -9.60 5.21 3.51
C ILE A 286 -8.53 5.19 2.42
N VAL A 287 -7.28 5.46 2.78
CA VAL A 287 -6.15 5.47 1.83
C VAL A 287 -5.08 4.52 2.32
N GLY A 288 -4.45 3.82 1.38
CA GLY A 288 -3.18 3.17 1.61
C GLY A 288 -2.26 3.27 0.41
N GLY A 289 -0.97 3.34 0.68
CA GLY A 289 0.07 3.41 -0.34
C GLY A 289 1.44 3.18 0.28
N GLY A 290 2.45 3.09 -0.57
CA GLY A 290 3.82 2.91 -0.14
C GLY A 290 4.74 2.73 -1.34
N ARG A 291 6.04 2.66 -1.04
CA ARG A 291 7.10 2.51 -2.03
C ARG A 291 7.28 1.05 -2.45
N TYR A 292 7.38 0.79 -3.75
CA TYR A 292 7.50 -0.56 -4.34
C TYR A 292 8.51 -0.56 -5.52
N ASP A 293 9.77 -0.23 -5.25
CA ASP A 293 10.82 -0.06 -6.27
C ASP A 293 11.15 -1.34 -7.07
N ALA A 294 10.66 -2.50 -6.64
CA ALA A 294 10.93 -3.80 -7.27
C ALA A 294 9.83 -4.26 -8.27
N LEU A 295 8.82 -3.42 -8.50
CA LEU A 295 7.71 -3.69 -9.43
C LEU A 295 8.12 -3.56 -10.91
#